data_AF-A0A2E2VYY3-F1
#
_entry.id   AF-A0A2E2VYY3-F1
#
_cell.length_a   1.000
_cell.length_b   1.000
_cell.length_c   1.000
_cell.angle_alpha   90.00
_cell.angle_beta   90.00
_cell.angle_gamma   90.00
#
_symmetry.space_group_name_H-M   'P 1'
#
loop_
_entity.id
_entity.type
_entity.pdbx_description
1 polymer ?
#
loop_
_entity_poly.entity_id
_entity_poly.type
_entity_poly.pdbx_seq_one_letter_code
_entity_poly.pdbx_strand_id
1 'polypeptide(L)'
;MNLWVLLDTQIEDVCTYLSDKNHEITSGLSEEELSLFETNAKLSFYTVFNRFLLASGILVLILALALLYFTRQYATQQKQQNRPPTSAVLTRIYGAIMKTYTVHCSCNRIELSLCGEPRARVICHCIDCRELLDGPFYPVTVWTDQTASITHGESNLSIYKHPRLKMKKYFCTNCGEVLFNTNSVDWRAVPQWLIAKNHNNQLPRELTAVTHVFYEQRIIDVSDNLPKHLRGFSSPPFEG
;
A
#
# COMPACT_ATOMS: atom_id res chain seq x y z
N MET A 1 -78.40 7.58 -3.78
CA MET A 1 -77.74 6.25 -3.84
C MET A 1 -76.45 6.36 -3.03
N ASN A 2 -76.46 6.52 -1.70
CA ASN A 2 -77.05 5.75 -0.58
C ASN A 2 -76.05 4.76 0.07
N LEU A 3 -74.94 5.29 0.59
CA LEU A 3 -74.16 4.61 1.65
C LEU A 3 -74.11 5.44 2.94
N TRP A 4 -74.17 6.77 2.83
CA TRP A 4 -74.26 7.68 3.98
C TRP A 4 -75.61 7.64 4.72
N VAL A 5 -76.69 7.27 4.04
CA VAL A 5 -78.05 7.20 4.64
C VAL A 5 -78.22 5.97 5.54
N LEU A 6 -77.44 4.90 5.35
CA LEU A 6 -77.50 3.69 6.19
C LEU A 6 -76.73 3.83 7.52
N LEU A 7 -75.72 4.70 7.56
CA LEU A 7 -74.92 4.95 8.76
C LEU A 7 -75.61 5.92 9.72
N ASP A 8 -76.31 6.95 9.22
CA ASP A 8 -77.06 7.87 10.08
C ASP A 8 -78.27 7.20 10.76
N THR A 9 -78.97 6.29 10.09
CA THR A 9 -80.13 5.60 10.69
C THR A 9 -79.76 4.64 11.82
N GLN A 10 -78.52 4.16 11.90
CA GLN A 10 -78.06 3.32 13.01
C GLN A 10 -77.41 4.10 14.15
N ILE A 11 -76.93 5.33 13.90
CA ILE A 11 -76.34 6.19 14.94
C ILE A 11 -77.42 6.82 15.83
N GLU A 12 -78.56 7.25 15.25
CA GLU A 12 -79.67 7.78 16.05
C GLU A 12 -80.30 6.73 16.98
N ASP A 13 -80.35 5.46 16.56
CA ASP A 13 -80.81 4.35 17.40
C ASP A 13 -79.86 4.07 18.57
N VAL A 14 -78.54 4.17 18.37
CA VAL A 14 -77.55 3.97 19.44
C VAL A 14 -77.64 5.10 20.48
N CYS A 15 -77.76 6.36 20.07
CA CYS A 15 -77.89 7.46 21.02
C CYS A 15 -79.20 7.42 21.82
N THR A 16 -80.29 6.92 21.23
CA THR A 16 -81.56 6.72 21.93
C THR A 16 -81.45 5.60 22.96
N TYR A 17 -80.77 4.49 22.61
CA TYR A 17 -80.50 3.35 23.50
C TYR A 17 -79.59 3.70 24.69
N LEU A 18 -78.61 4.59 24.49
CA LEU A 18 -77.69 5.06 25.53
C LEU A 18 -78.31 6.11 26.49
N SER A 19 -79.46 6.69 26.11
CA SER A 19 -80.13 7.75 26.89
C SER A 19 -81.20 7.24 27.85
N ASP A 20 -81.53 5.95 27.80
CA ASP A 20 -82.39 5.31 28.79
C ASP A 20 -81.63 5.16 30.11
N LYS A 21 -82.09 5.89 31.15
CA LYS A 21 -81.47 5.89 32.48
C LYS A 21 -81.55 4.54 33.19
N ASN A 22 -82.30 3.57 32.67
CA ASN A 22 -82.41 2.22 33.20
C ASN A 22 -81.65 1.18 32.35
N HIS A 23 -81.02 1.57 31.25
CA HIS A 23 -80.28 0.64 30.40
C HIS A 23 -78.85 0.47 30.91
N GLU A 24 -78.63 -0.55 31.72
CA GLU A 24 -77.32 -0.92 32.21
C GLU A 24 -76.58 -1.74 31.14
N ILE A 25 -75.64 -1.10 30.43
CA ILE A 25 -74.78 -1.78 29.46
C ILE A 25 -73.81 -2.65 30.25
N THR A 26 -74.18 -3.92 30.43
CA THR A 26 -73.27 -4.93 30.98
C THR A 26 -72.55 -5.61 29.82
N SER A 27 -71.30 -6.01 30.01
CA SER A 27 -70.52 -6.73 28.99
C SER A 27 -71.09 -8.12 28.64
N GLY A 28 -72.19 -8.53 29.27
CA GLY A 28 -72.72 -9.89 29.24
C GLY A 28 -71.89 -10.90 30.01
N LEU A 29 -70.81 -10.45 30.67
CA LEU A 29 -69.92 -11.28 31.49
C LEU A 29 -70.24 -11.05 32.97
N SER A 30 -70.22 -12.13 33.75
CA SER A 30 -70.20 -12.03 35.20
C SER A 30 -68.93 -11.29 35.69
N GLU A 31 -68.97 -10.72 36.89
CA GLU A 31 -67.79 -10.03 37.46
C GLU A 31 -66.55 -10.94 37.54
N GLU A 32 -66.74 -12.24 37.75
CA GLU A 32 -65.67 -13.25 37.73
C GLU A 32 -65.07 -13.43 36.33
N GLU A 33 -65.90 -13.49 35.29
CA GLU A 33 -65.44 -13.59 33.90
C GLU A 33 -64.73 -12.32 33.43
N LEU A 34 -65.20 -11.16 33.87
CA LEU A 34 -64.58 -9.85 33.61
C LEU A 34 -63.20 -9.75 34.25
N SER A 35 -63.09 -10.16 35.52
CA SER A 35 -61.82 -10.24 36.25
C SER A 35 -60.84 -11.24 35.63
N LEU A 36 -61.34 -12.40 35.19
CA LEU A 36 -60.53 -13.41 34.49
C LEU A 36 -60.03 -12.90 33.15
N PHE A 37 -60.88 -12.21 32.38
CA PHE A 37 -60.51 -11.61 31.11
C PHE A 37 -59.43 -10.54 31.28
N GLU A 38 -59.59 -9.63 32.25
CA GLU A 38 -58.57 -8.63 32.55
C GLU A 38 -57.24 -9.26 32.97
N THR A 39 -57.30 -10.30 33.81
CA THR A 39 -56.11 -11.01 34.29
C THR A 39 -55.39 -11.69 33.13
N ASN A 40 -56.12 -12.40 32.26
CA ASN A 40 -55.58 -13.07 31.08
C ASN A 40 -55.03 -12.07 30.05
N ALA A 41 -55.70 -10.93 29.84
CA ALA A 41 -55.22 -9.87 28.96
C ALA A 41 -53.90 -9.27 29.48
N LYS A 42 -53.79 -9.00 30.79
CA LYS A 42 -52.56 -8.55 31.44
C LYS A 42 -51.44 -9.58 31.28
N LEU A 43 -51.69 -10.86 31.59
CA LEU A 43 -50.73 -11.96 31.43
C LEU A 43 -50.24 -12.13 29.99
N SER A 44 -51.16 -12.05 29.02
CA SER A 44 -50.83 -12.12 27.59
C SER A 44 -49.96 -10.93 27.17
N PHE A 45 -50.34 -9.71 27.57
CA PHE A 45 -49.55 -8.51 27.32
C PHE A 45 -48.13 -8.63 27.90
N TYR A 46 -48.00 -9.01 29.18
CA TYR A 46 -46.70 -9.23 29.81
C TYR A 46 -45.88 -10.30 29.10
N THR A 47 -46.50 -11.38 28.62
CA THR A 47 -45.79 -12.44 27.90
C THR A 47 -45.24 -11.95 26.56
N VAL A 48 -46.06 -11.26 25.76
CA VAL A 48 -45.65 -10.71 24.47
C VAL A 48 -44.60 -9.62 24.67
N PHE A 49 -44.85 -8.70 25.60
CA PHE A 49 -43.95 -7.59 25.90
C PHE A 49 -42.60 -8.08 26.45
N ASN A 50 -42.59 -9.05 27.36
CA ASN A 50 -41.35 -9.63 27.88
C ASN A 50 -40.57 -10.39 26.80
N ARG A 51 -41.24 -11.13 25.91
CA ARG A 51 -40.55 -11.78 24.76
C ARG A 51 -39.95 -10.76 23.81
N PHE A 52 -40.63 -9.65 23.57
CA PHE A 52 -40.10 -8.54 22.78
C PHE A 52 -38.89 -7.87 23.45
N LEU A 53 -38.97 -7.59 24.75
CA LEU A 53 -37.86 -7.02 25.53
C LEU A 53 -36.65 -7.97 25.57
N LEU A 54 -36.87 -9.27 25.73
CA LEU A 54 -35.79 -10.27 25.70
C LEU A 54 -35.14 -10.35 24.30
N ALA A 55 -35.94 -10.41 23.24
CA ALA A 55 -35.42 -10.49 21.87
C ALA A 55 -34.64 -9.22 21.47
N SER A 56 -35.17 -8.04 21.81
CA SER A 56 -34.50 -6.76 21.56
C SER A 56 -33.24 -6.61 22.41
N GLY A 57 -33.27 -7.02 23.68
CA GLY A 57 -32.09 -7.06 24.55
C GLY A 57 -30.99 -7.98 24.02
N ILE A 58 -31.34 -9.17 23.53
CA ILE A 58 -30.39 -10.11 22.90
C ILE A 58 -29.80 -9.49 21.63
N LEU A 59 -30.62 -8.87 20.78
CA LEU A 59 -30.13 -8.22 19.55
C LEU A 59 -29.15 -7.07 19.85
N VAL A 60 -29.48 -6.23 20.83
CA VAL A 60 -28.58 -5.14 21.26
C VAL A 60 -27.27 -5.69 21.81
N LEU A 61 -27.32 -6.78 22.59
CA LEU A 61 -26.12 -7.44 23.11
C LEU A 61 -25.25 -8.00 21.98
N ILE A 62 -25.86 -8.65 20.98
CA ILE A 62 -25.14 -9.18 19.81
C ILE A 62 -24.48 -8.05 19.02
N LEU A 63 -25.19 -6.94 18.77
CA LEU A 63 -24.65 -5.78 18.07
C LEU A 63 -23.51 -5.12 18.86
N ALA A 64 -23.63 -4.99 20.18
CA ALA A 64 -22.59 -4.45 21.04
C ALA A 64 -21.34 -5.35 21.05
N LEU A 65 -21.51 -6.68 21.13
CA LEU A 65 -20.40 -7.63 21.06
C LEU A 65 -19.71 -7.62 19.69
N ALA A 66 -20.49 -7.53 18.60
CA ALA A 66 -19.95 -7.39 17.25
C ALA A 66 -19.15 -6.08 17.11
N LEU A 67 -19.66 -4.96 17.61
CA LEU A 67 -18.96 -3.68 17.61
C LEU A 67 -17.66 -3.75 18.43
N LEU A 68 -17.68 -4.37 19.61
CA LEU A 68 -16.49 -4.60 20.43
C LEU A 68 -15.47 -5.50 19.73
N TYR A 69 -15.94 -6.54 19.02
CA TYR A 69 -15.09 -7.42 18.23
C TYR A 69 -14.44 -6.64 17.07
N PHE A 70 -15.22 -5.89 16.29
CA PHE A 70 -14.71 -5.12 15.15
C PHE A 70 -13.79 -3.98 15.59
N THR A 71 -14.10 -3.27 16.68
CA THR A 71 -13.21 -2.23 17.22
C THR A 71 -11.90 -2.82 17.73
N ARG A 72 -11.93 -3.99 18.37
CA ARG A 72 -10.70 -4.73 18.74
C ARG A 72 -9.91 -5.14 17.51
N GLN A 73 -10.55 -5.74 16.51
CA GLN A 73 -9.91 -6.15 15.26
C GLN A 73 -9.29 -4.96 14.52
N TYR A 74 -10.03 -3.86 14.43
CA TYR A 74 -9.58 -2.61 13.83
C TYR A 74 -8.40 -2.00 14.59
N ALA A 75 -8.43 -2.00 15.93
CA ALA A 75 -7.31 -1.55 16.75
C ALA A 75 -6.07 -2.44 16.59
N THR A 76 -6.22 -3.77 16.50
CA THR A 76 -5.10 -4.68 16.20
C THR A 76 -4.53 -4.47 14.80
N GLN A 77 -5.37 -4.26 13.79
CA GLN A 77 -4.92 -3.95 12.44
C GLN A 77 -4.18 -2.62 12.38
N GLN A 78 -4.72 -1.55 12.98
CA GLN A 78 -4.02 -0.26 13.05
C GLN A 78 -2.68 -0.37 13.80
N LYS A 79 -2.61 -1.13 14.89
CA LYS A 79 -1.35 -1.34 15.63
C LYS A 79 -0.30 -2.09 14.79
N GLN A 80 -0.72 -2.93 13.85
CA GLN A 80 0.16 -3.65 12.94
C GLN A 80 0.58 -2.80 11.73
N GLN A 81 -0.31 -1.92 11.25
CA GLN A 81 -0.05 -0.98 10.15
C GLN A 81 0.83 0.21 10.59
N ASN A 82 0.68 0.64 11.85
CA ASN A 82 1.45 1.73 12.46
C ASN A 82 2.64 1.24 13.32
N ARG A 83 2.95 -0.06 13.31
CA ARG A 83 4.21 -0.54 13.90
C ARG A 83 5.33 -0.03 12.99
N PRO A 84 6.24 0.84 13.44
CA PRO A 84 7.41 1.17 12.63
C PRO A 84 8.07 -0.17 12.31
N PRO A 85 8.42 -0.43 11.04
CA PRO A 85 9.03 -1.70 10.69
C PRO A 85 10.27 -1.85 11.56
N THR A 86 10.58 -3.07 12.00
CA THR A 86 11.86 -3.37 12.69
C THR A 86 13.06 -2.87 11.88
N SER A 87 12.89 -2.68 10.56
CA SER A 87 13.83 -1.96 9.70
C SER A 87 14.03 -0.49 10.05
N ALA A 88 13.05 0.28 10.54
CA ALA A 88 13.23 1.72 10.79
C ALA A 88 14.19 2.03 11.96
N VAL A 89 14.18 1.18 13.01
CA VAL A 89 15.12 1.30 14.15
C VAL A 89 16.50 0.77 13.76
N LEU A 90 16.57 -0.34 13.01
CA LEU A 90 17.82 -0.84 12.44
C LEU A 90 18.41 0.14 11.42
N THR A 91 17.62 0.79 10.56
CA THR A 91 18.05 1.80 9.58
C THR A 91 18.62 3.04 10.26
N ARG A 92 18.15 3.43 11.45
CA ARG A 92 18.76 4.53 12.22
C ARG A 92 20.11 4.16 12.82
N ILE A 93 20.29 2.92 13.27
CA ILE A 93 21.55 2.44 13.87
C ILE A 93 22.56 2.04 12.77
N TYR A 94 22.12 1.33 11.73
CA TYR A 94 22.92 0.99 10.54
C TYR A 94 23.19 2.20 9.65
N GLY A 95 22.28 3.17 9.55
CA GLY A 95 22.51 4.42 8.82
C GLY A 95 23.63 5.27 9.41
N ALA A 96 23.98 5.07 10.69
CA ALA A 96 25.15 5.68 11.32
C ALA A 96 26.45 4.88 11.09
N ILE A 97 26.38 3.64 10.59
CA ILE A 97 27.53 2.73 10.37
C ILE A 97 27.81 2.51 8.87
N MET A 98 26.80 2.67 8.01
CA MET A 98 26.92 2.39 6.59
C MET A 98 27.52 3.58 5.83
N LYS A 99 28.64 3.31 5.15
CA LYS A 99 29.32 4.28 4.30
C LYS A 99 28.36 4.79 3.24
N THR A 100 28.22 6.11 3.16
CA THR A 100 27.33 6.78 2.20
C THR A 100 28.16 7.64 1.25
N TYR A 101 27.83 7.59 -0.03
CA TYR A 101 28.42 8.40 -1.09
C TYR A 101 27.35 9.31 -1.69
N THR A 102 27.64 10.59 -1.75
CA THR A 102 26.76 11.58 -2.38
C THR A 102 27.27 11.87 -3.77
N VAL A 103 26.39 11.72 -4.76
CA VAL A 103 26.69 11.88 -6.18
C VAL A 103 25.71 12.88 -6.78
N HIS A 104 26.20 13.87 -7.50
CA HIS A 104 25.35 14.86 -8.16
C HIS A 104 25.51 14.81 -9.67
N CYS A 105 24.47 15.28 -10.37
CA CYS A 105 24.59 15.52 -11.80
C CYS A 105 25.56 16.69 -12.08
N SER A 106 25.98 16.85 -13.34
CA SER A 106 26.95 17.88 -13.75
C SER A 106 26.58 19.33 -13.40
N CYS A 107 25.30 19.65 -13.23
CA CYS A 107 24.84 20.99 -12.82
C CYS A 107 24.42 21.07 -11.35
N ASN A 108 24.68 20.02 -10.56
CA ASN A 108 24.37 19.92 -9.13
C ASN A 108 22.88 20.04 -8.76
N ARG A 109 21.97 19.98 -9.73
CA ARG A 109 20.52 20.10 -9.48
C ARG A 109 19.89 18.81 -8.97
N ILE A 110 20.52 17.66 -9.21
CA ILE A 110 20.06 16.34 -8.77
C ILE A 110 21.13 15.77 -7.87
N GLU A 111 20.71 15.23 -6.72
CA GLU A 111 21.53 14.49 -5.78
C GLU A 111 21.04 13.04 -5.68
N LEU A 112 21.99 12.11 -5.73
CA LEU A 112 21.83 10.68 -5.57
C LEU A 112 22.69 10.23 -4.39
N SER A 113 22.06 9.61 -3.39
CA SER A 113 22.73 8.98 -2.26
C SER A 113 22.91 7.49 -2.52
N LEU A 114 24.15 7.01 -2.41
CA LEU A 114 24.52 5.59 -2.48
C LEU A 114 24.92 5.12 -1.09
N CYS A 115 24.20 4.16 -0.53
CA CYS A 115 24.38 3.71 0.85
C CYS A 115 24.84 2.25 0.91
N GLY A 116 25.97 2.02 1.58
CA GLY A 116 26.53 0.69 1.82
C GLY A 116 27.35 0.13 0.68
N GLU A 117 27.27 -1.20 0.56
CA GLU A 117 28.00 -1.97 -0.45
C GLU A 117 27.15 -2.14 -1.72
N PRO A 118 27.75 -1.93 -2.91
CA PRO A 118 27.08 -2.22 -4.17
C PRO A 118 26.86 -3.71 -4.35
N ARG A 119 25.79 -4.09 -5.07
CA ARG A 119 25.53 -5.46 -5.51
C ARG A 119 26.57 -5.99 -6.48
N ALA A 120 27.18 -5.10 -7.26
CA ALA A 120 28.20 -5.43 -8.25
C ALA A 120 29.04 -4.19 -8.61
N ARG A 121 30.30 -4.43 -9.01
CA ARG A 121 31.23 -3.41 -9.51
C ARG A 121 31.90 -3.94 -10.77
N VAL A 122 31.43 -3.52 -11.94
CA VAL A 122 31.76 -4.17 -13.21
C VAL A 122 31.99 -3.19 -14.33
N ILE A 123 32.72 -3.65 -15.35
CA ILE A 123 32.70 -3.05 -16.68
C ILE A 123 31.78 -3.91 -17.55
N CYS A 124 30.62 -3.37 -17.92
CA CYS A 124 29.61 -4.09 -18.69
C CYS A 124 29.77 -3.86 -20.19
N HIS A 125 29.75 -4.94 -20.97
CA HIS A 125 29.91 -4.92 -22.44
C HIS A 125 28.64 -5.30 -23.21
N CYS A 126 27.52 -5.56 -22.50
CA CYS A 126 26.33 -6.10 -23.15
C CYS A 126 25.70 -5.13 -24.16
N ILE A 127 25.11 -5.70 -25.21
CA ILE A 127 24.43 -4.94 -26.27
C ILE A 127 23.30 -4.07 -25.71
N ASP A 128 22.57 -4.55 -24.70
CA ASP A 128 21.48 -3.81 -24.06
C ASP A 128 21.95 -2.49 -23.43
N CYS A 129 23.10 -2.50 -22.73
CA CYS A 129 23.67 -1.27 -22.17
C CYS A 129 24.17 -0.35 -23.29
N ARG A 130 24.77 -0.90 -24.36
CA ARG A 130 25.23 -0.09 -25.50
C ARG A 130 24.07 0.59 -26.22
N GLU A 131 22.98 -0.14 -26.49
CA GLU A 131 21.76 0.40 -27.10
C GLU A 131 21.09 1.47 -26.23
N LEU A 132 21.13 1.32 -24.90
CA LEU A 132 20.48 2.27 -23.99
C LEU A 132 21.28 3.56 -23.75
N LEU A 133 22.61 3.44 -23.67
CA LEU A 133 23.50 4.48 -23.15
C LEU A 133 24.49 5.04 -24.19
N ASP A 134 24.49 4.52 -25.42
CA ASP A 134 25.23 5.03 -26.59
C ASP A 134 26.78 5.08 -26.44
N GLY A 135 27.39 3.93 -26.23
CA GLY A 135 28.79 3.80 -25.80
C GLY A 135 29.27 2.35 -25.82
N PRO A 136 30.59 2.10 -25.92
CA PRO A 136 31.15 0.78 -26.22
C PRO A 136 31.10 -0.19 -25.03
N PHE A 137 31.23 0.33 -23.81
CA PHE A 137 31.15 -0.40 -22.56
C PHE A 137 30.91 0.58 -21.39
N TYR A 138 30.49 0.07 -20.24
CA TYR A 138 30.10 0.91 -19.10
C TYR A 138 30.67 0.41 -17.78
N PRO A 139 31.66 1.11 -17.21
CA PRO A 139 32.08 0.92 -15.83
C PRO A 139 30.98 1.43 -14.88
N VAL A 140 30.38 0.53 -14.11
CA VAL A 140 29.24 0.81 -13.25
C VAL A 140 29.40 0.18 -11.87
N THR A 141 28.74 0.80 -10.89
CA THR A 141 28.40 0.17 -9.62
C THR A 141 26.90 -0.07 -9.59
N VAL A 142 26.48 -1.26 -9.18
CA VAL A 142 25.07 -1.69 -9.24
C VAL A 142 24.48 -1.68 -7.83
N TRP A 143 23.30 -1.10 -7.68
CA TRP A 143 22.63 -0.83 -6.42
C TRP A 143 21.16 -1.22 -6.51
N THR A 144 20.47 -1.35 -5.38
CA THR A 144 18.99 -1.44 -5.40
C THR A 144 18.38 -0.05 -5.30
N ASP A 145 17.07 0.03 -5.46
CA ASP A 145 16.29 1.24 -5.18
C ASP A 145 16.38 1.69 -3.71
N GLN A 146 16.60 0.76 -2.79
CA GLN A 146 16.79 1.03 -1.37
C GLN A 146 18.17 1.59 -1.04
N THR A 147 19.21 1.24 -1.83
CA THR A 147 20.61 1.63 -1.55
C THR A 147 21.17 2.67 -2.51
N ALA A 148 20.44 3.05 -3.56
CA ALA A 148 20.74 4.20 -4.39
C ALA A 148 19.47 5.02 -4.59
N SER A 149 19.34 6.16 -3.91
CA SER A 149 18.11 6.97 -3.87
C SER A 149 18.37 8.41 -4.29
N ILE A 150 17.45 9.00 -5.05
CA ILE A 150 17.49 10.44 -5.34
C ILE A 150 17.05 11.16 -4.07
N THR A 151 17.89 12.04 -3.55
CA THR A 151 17.67 12.78 -2.30
C THR A 151 17.32 14.24 -2.53
N HIS A 152 17.68 14.78 -3.71
CA HIS A 152 17.34 16.13 -4.13
C HIS A 152 17.13 16.20 -5.64
N GLY A 153 16.27 17.12 -6.08
CA GLY A 153 16.16 17.47 -7.50
C GLY A 153 15.28 16.57 -8.36
N GLU A 154 14.34 15.82 -7.77
CA GLU A 154 13.43 14.93 -8.51
C GLU A 154 12.69 15.65 -9.66
N SER A 155 12.37 16.94 -9.51
CA SER A 155 11.75 17.75 -10.56
C SER A 155 12.62 17.96 -11.81
N ASN A 156 13.94 17.79 -11.70
CA ASN A 156 14.88 17.84 -12.81
C ASN A 156 15.19 16.45 -13.39
N LEU A 157 14.62 15.38 -12.83
CA LEU A 157 14.88 14.01 -13.26
C LEU A 157 13.91 13.59 -14.35
N SER A 158 14.44 13.13 -15.48
CA SER A 158 13.65 12.49 -16.54
C SER A 158 14.01 11.01 -16.67
N ILE A 159 13.06 10.25 -17.21
CA ILE A 159 13.14 8.81 -17.37
C ILE A 159 12.85 8.46 -18.82
N TYR A 160 13.84 7.89 -19.50
CA TYR A 160 13.63 7.24 -20.78
C TYR A 160 13.42 5.74 -20.55
N LYS A 161 12.27 5.20 -20.99
CA LYS A 161 11.98 3.77 -20.96
C LYS A 161 12.32 3.21 -22.34
N HIS A 162 13.22 2.23 -22.41
CA HIS A 162 13.55 1.63 -23.70
C HIS A 162 12.33 0.90 -24.27
N PRO A 163 12.02 1.03 -25.58
CA PRO A 163 10.80 0.46 -26.16
C PRO A 163 10.77 -1.07 -26.15
N ARG A 164 11.95 -1.72 -26.20
CA ARG A 164 12.08 -3.19 -26.28
C ARG A 164 12.75 -3.84 -25.08
N LEU A 165 13.55 -3.08 -24.34
CA LEU A 165 14.35 -3.62 -23.22
C LEU A 165 13.60 -3.33 -21.93
N LYS A 166 13.64 -4.26 -20.97
CA LYS A 166 13.13 -4.02 -19.61
C LYS A 166 14.13 -3.17 -18.82
N MET A 167 14.50 -2.01 -19.37
CA MET A 167 15.54 -1.12 -18.86
C MET A 167 15.12 0.32 -19.05
N LYS A 168 15.59 1.18 -18.15
CA LYS A 168 15.27 2.61 -18.11
C LYS A 168 16.56 3.41 -17.93
N LYS A 169 16.64 4.60 -18.52
CA LYS A 169 17.73 5.56 -18.34
C LYS A 169 17.20 6.78 -17.58
N TYR A 170 17.85 7.12 -16.47
CA TYR A 170 17.48 8.23 -15.58
C TYR A 170 18.51 9.34 -15.71
N PHE A 171 18.07 10.52 -16.14
CA PHE A 171 18.98 11.61 -16.51
C PHE A 171 18.45 12.98 -16.12
N CYS A 172 19.36 13.94 -15.98
CA CYS A 172 19.02 15.32 -15.66
C CYS A 172 18.51 16.06 -16.88
N THR A 173 17.32 16.66 -16.80
CA THR A 173 16.74 17.48 -17.88
C THR A 173 17.52 18.76 -18.13
N ASN A 174 18.28 19.24 -17.15
CA ASN A 174 19.01 20.49 -17.27
C ASN A 174 20.39 20.33 -17.91
N CYS A 175 21.13 19.26 -17.59
CA CYS A 175 22.50 19.07 -18.10
C CYS A 175 22.69 17.80 -18.93
N GLY A 176 21.66 16.98 -19.11
CA GLY A 176 21.72 15.71 -19.86
C GLY A 176 22.45 14.58 -19.14
N GLU A 177 23.04 14.84 -17.98
CA GLU A 177 23.82 13.86 -17.22
C GLU A 177 23.00 12.62 -16.87
N VAL A 178 23.54 11.43 -17.13
CA VAL A 178 22.89 10.16 -16.77
C VAL A 178 23.31 9.78 -15.36
N LEU A 179 22.34 9.79 -14.43
CA LEU A 179 22.61 9.44 -13.03
C LEU A 179 22.75 7.93 -12.88
N PHE A 180 21.83 7.17 -13.48
CA PHE A 180 21.88 5.72 -13.53
C PHE A 180 20.95 5.17 -14.61
N ASN A 181 21.14 3.91 -14.97
CA ASN A 181 20.15 3.12 -15.70
C ASN A 181 19.67 1.93 -14.85
N THR A 182 18.56 1.32 -15.23
CA THR A 182 18.14 0.04 -14.64
C THR A 182 18.51 -1.15 -15.52
N ASN A 183 18.79 -2.28 -14.89
CA ASN A 183 18.86 -3.58 -15.56
C ASN A 183 17.46 -4.26 -15.60
N SER A 184 17.37 -5.47 -16.16
CA SER A 184 16.12 -6.24 -16.32
C SER A 184 15.39 -6.60 -15.01
N VAL A 185 16.08 -6.49 -13.87
CA VAL A 185 15.54 -6.71 -12.52
C VAL A 185 15.39 -5.40 -11.72
N ASP A 186 15.40 -4.26 -12.41
CA ASP A 186 15.25 -2.90 -11.86
C ASP A 186 16.33 -2.47 -10.85
N TRP A 187 17.50 -3.11 -10.85
CA TRP A 187 18.68 -2.60 -10.11
C TRP A 187 19.30 -1.40 -10.85
N ARG A 188 19.76 -0.42 -10.07
CA ARG A 188 20.32 0.85 -10.54
C ARG A 188 21.83 0.71 -10.79
N ALA A 189 22.24 0.80 -12.04
CA ALA A 189 23.65 0.86 -12.44
C ALA A 189 24.09 2.33 -12.53
N VAL A 190 24.94 2.75 -11.59
CA VAL A 190 25.47 4.11 -11.47
C VAL A 190 26.85 4.15 -12.15
N PRO A 191 27.09 5.07 -13.11
CA PRO A 191 28.37 5.16 -13.79
C PRO A 191 29.53 5.50 -12.83
N GLN A 192 30.63 4.76 -12.90
CA GLN A 192 31.79 5.00 -12.03
C GLN A 192 32.46 6.35 -12.28
N TRP A 193 32.39 6.85 -13.52
CA TRP A 193 32.92 8.18 -13.84
C TRP A 193 32.14 9.30 -13.13
N LEU A 194 30.82 9.13 -12.98
CA LEU A 194 29.98 10.10 -12.26
C LEU A 194 30.32 10.10 -10.77
N ILE A 195 30.55 8.91 -10.20
CA ILE A 195 31.02 8.76 -8.82
C ILE A 195 32.39 9.45 -8.67
N ALA A 196 33.36 9.12 -9.53
CA ALA A 196 34.70 9.71 -9.47
C ALA A 196 34.67 11.24 -9.55
N LYS A 197 33.86 11.81 -10.46
CA LYS A 197 33.66 13.25 -10.60
C LYS A 197 33.18 13.91 -9.30
N ASN A 198 32.34 13.23 -8.53
CA ASN A 198 31.82 13.72 -7.25
C ASN A 198 32.74 13.43 -6.05
N HIS A 199 33.86 12.74 -6.27
CA HIS A 199 34.85 12.37 -5.25
C HIS A 199 36.25 12.86 -5.64
N ASN A 200 36.39 14.16 -5.92
CA ASN A 200 37.67 14.80 -6.27
C ASN A 200 38.36 14.17 -7.49
N ASN A 201 37.58 13.77 -8.49
CA ASN A 201 38.05 13.02 -9.68
C ASN A 201 38.74 11.69 -9.34
N GLN A 202 38.42 11.10 -8.19
CA GLN A 202 38.93 9.81 -7.74
C GLN A 202 37.77 8.88 -7.42
N LEU A 203 37.80 7.67 -7.99
CA LEU A 203 36.82 6.66 -7.63
C LEU A 203 37.22 6.02 -6.29
N PRO A 204 36.34 5.95 -5.27
CA PRO A 204 36.63 5.21 -4.06
C PRO A 204 37.00 3.76 -4.38
N ARG A 205 38.06 3.24 -3.73
CA ARG A 205 38.65 1.93 -4.07
C ARG A 205 37.63 0.80 -4.00
N GLU A 206 36.81 0.84 -2.97
CA GLU A 206 35.70 -0.07 -2.71
C GLU A 206 34.59 0.00 -3.75
N LEU A 207 34.53 1.04 -4.58
CA LEU A 207 33.58 1.21 -5.69
C LEU A 207 34.19 0.93 -7.07
N THR A 208 35.49 0.65 -7.14
CA THR A 208 36.20 0.40 -8.41
C THR A 208 35.74 -0.89 -9.08
N ALA A 209 35.61 -0.91 -10.41
CA ALA A 209 35.26 -2.16 -11.10
C ALA A 209 36.35 -3.22 -10.85
N VAL A 210 35.93 -4.48 -10.69
CA VAL A 210 36.87 -5.59 -10.44
C VAL A 210 36.88 -6.62 -11.54
N THR A 211 36.00 -6.50 -12.53
CA THR A 211 35.84 -7.49 -13.60
C THR A 211 35.05 -6.93 -14.77
N HIS A 212 35.20 -7.54 -15.94
CA HIS A 212 34.36 -7.31 -17.11
C HIS A 212 33.29 -8.39 -17.20
N VAL A 213 32.09 -8.00 -17.60
CA VAL A 213 30.97 -8.92 -17.84
C VAL A 213 30.39 -8.69 -19.23
N PHE A 214 29.84 -9.76 -19.79
CA PHE A 214 29.31 -9.84 -21.16
C PHE A 214 30.37 -9.53 -22.21
N TYR A 215 31.63 -9.91 -21.94
CA TYR A 215 32.78 -9.56 -22.78
C TYR A 215 32.74 -10.19 -24.18
N GLU A 216 31.94 -11.24 -24.38
CA GLU A 216 31.68 -11.82 -25.71
C GLU A 216 30.93 -10.85 -26.63
N GLN A 217 30.20 -9.89 -26.06
CA GLN A 217 29.40 -8.91 -26.80
C GLN A 217 30.13 -7.59 -27.05
N ARG A 218 31.41 -7.48 -26.65
CA ARG A 218 32.20 -6.26 -26.81
C ARG A 218 32.37 -5.89 -28.29
N ILE A 219 32.53 -4.60 -28.55
CA ILE A 219 32.86 -4.08 -29.87
C ILE A 219 34.28 -3.50 -29.95
N ILE A 220 34.95 -3.40 -28.80
CA ILE A 220 36.36 -3.03 -28.65
C ILE A 220 36.99 -3.92 -27.59
N ASP A 221 38.23 -4.32 -27.82
CA ASP A 221 39.04 -4.99 -26.81
C ASP A 221 39.51 -3.98 -25.76
N VAL A 222 39.58 -4.42 -24.52
CA VAL A 222 40.08 -3.61 -23.39
C VAL A 222 41.28 -4.31 -22.79
N SER A 223 42.45 -3.71 -23.01
CA SER A 223 43.74 -4.20 -22.52
C SER A 223 43.99 -3.73 -21.07
N ASP A 224 43.40 -4.44 -20.12
CA ASP A 224 43.67 -4.29 -18.69
C ASP A 224 43.84 -5.65 -18.00
N ASN A 225 44.23 -5.60 -16.73
CA ASN A 225 44.47 -6.79 -15.90
C ASN A 225 43.22 -7.30 -15.19
N LEU A 226 42.03 -6.77 -15.49
CA LEU A 226 40.80 -7.23 -14.85
C LEU A 226 40.34 -8.54 -15.51
N PRO A 227 39.84 -9.51 -14.72
CA PRO A 227 39.19 -10.70 -15.26
C PRO A 227 38.08 -10.32 -16.24
N LYS A 228 37.92 -11.11 -17.30
CA LYS A 228 36.93 -10.88 -18.34
C LYS A 228 35.99 -12.07 -18.40
N HIS A 229 34.72 -11.90 -18.07
CA HIS A 229 33.74 -12.98 -18.16
C HIS A 229 32.93 -12.84 -19.45
N LEU A 230 32.79 -13.94 -20.21
CA LEU A 230 32.05 -13.93 -21.48
C LEU A 230 30.58 -13.52 -21.29
N ARG A 231 29.96 -13.95 -20.19
CA ARG A 231 28.57 -13.64 -19.83
C ARG A 231 28.53 -12.97 -18.45
N GLY A 232 27.87 -13.57 -17.45
CA GLY A 232 27.84 -13.05 -16.09
C GLY A 232 29.03 -13.49 -15.22
N PHE A 233 29.03 -13.07 -13.96
CA PHE A 233 30.04 -13.41 -12.95
C PHE A 233 30.31 -14.91 -12.76
N SER A 234 29.32 -15.75 -13.06
CA SER A 234 29.44 -17.20 -12.94
C SER A 234 30.05 -17.88 -14.17
N SER A 235 30.31 -17.14 -15.26
CA SER A 235 30.92 -17.71 -16.45
C SER A 235 32.44 -17.80 -16.32
N PRO A 236 33.10 -18.78 -16.94
CA PRO A 236 34.56 -18.86 -16.97
C PRO A 236 35.20 -17.56 -17.49
N PRO A 237 36.41 -17.21 -17.02
CA PRO A 237 37.15 -16.11 -17.60
C PRO A 237 37.46 -16.39 -19.08
N PHE A 238 37.44 -15.34 -19.88
CA PHE A 238 37.92 -15.29 -21.24
C PHE A 238 39.44 -15.34 -21.22
N GLU A 239 40.00 -16.32 -21.92
CA GLU A 239 41.43 -16.48 -22.14
C GLU A 239 41.73 -15.96 -23.55
N GLY A 240 42.02 -14.66 -23.68
CA GLY A 240 42.36 -14.06 -24.97
C GLY A 240 42.77 -12.61 -24.87
#